data_AF-A0A2I0EU33-F1
#
_entry.id   AF-A0A2I0EU33-F1
#
_cell.length_a   1.000
_cell.length_b   1.000
_cell.length_c   1.000
_cell.angle_alpha   90.00
_cell.angle_beta   90.00
_cell.angle_gamma   90.00
#
_symmetry.space_group_name_H-M   'P 1'
#
loop_
_entity.id
_entity.type
_entity.pdbx_description
1 polymer ?
#
loop_
_entity_poly.entity_id
_entity_poly.type
_entity_poly.pdbx_seq_one_letter_code
_entity_poly.pdbx_strand_id
1 'polypeptide(L)' 'MMSKLIIVVLILLFLSGLSGLLEIVFYNGINADGILQESFFLPLSFILATLAVVLYICSIATKLISAKLKC' A
#
# COMPACT_ATOMS: atom_id res chain seq x y z
N MET A 1 -22.80 -2.25 3.42
CA MET A 1 -22.04 -1.08 3.93
C MET A 1 -20.58 -1.47 4.04
N MET A 2 -19.68 -0.80 3.31
CA MET A 2 -18.24 -1.09 3.38
C MET A 2 -17.76 -0.83 4.82
N SER A 3 -17.03 -1.77 5.42
CA SER A 3 -16.43 -1.52 6.74
C SER A 3 -15.46 -0.34 6.63
N LYS A 4 -15.45 0.54 7.63
CA LYS A 4 -14.50 1.68 7.71
C LYS A 4 -13.05 1.22 7.49
N LEU A 5 -12.72 0.00 7.93
CA LEU A 5 -11.39 -0.59 7.77
C LEU A 5 -11.07 -0.93 6.30
N ILE A 6 -12.04 -1.40 5.51
CA ILE A 6 -11.85 -1.66 4.07
C ILE A 6 -11.65 -0.35 3.30
N ILE A 7 -12.33 0.74 3.70
CA ILE A 7 -12.11 2.06 3.10
C ILE A 7 -10.67 2.52 3.33
N VAL A 8 -10.14 2.37 4.54
CA VAL A 8 -8.73 2.69 4.86
C VAL A 8 -7.77 1.87 4.02
N VAL A 9 -8.00 0.56 3.88
CA VAL A 9 -7.17 -0.31 3.02
C VAL A 9 -7.15 0.20 1.57
N LEU A 10 -8.32 0.56 1.01
CA LEU A 10 -8.41 1.07 -0.36
C LEU A 10 -7.66 2.40 -0.53
N ILE A 11 -7.77 3.31 0.44
CA ILE A 11 -7.05 4.59 0.41
C ILE A 11 -5.54 4.34 0.44
N LEU A 12 -5.05 3.46 1.31
CA LEU A 12 -3.63 3.12 1.39
C LEU A 12 -3.10 2.49 0.10
N LEU A 13 -3.86 1.58 -0.50
CA LEU A 13 -3.54 0.97 -1.78
C LEU A 13 -3.47 2.01 -2.90
N PHE A 14 -4.42 2.94 -2.94
CA PHE A 14 -4.43 4.03 -3.89
C PHE A 14 -3.21 4.95 -3.72
N LEU A 15 -2.89 5.34 -2.48
CA LEU A 15 -1.74 6.19 -2.17
C LEU A 15 -0.40 5.50 -2.50
N SER A 16 -0.31 4.19 -2.25
CA SER A 16 0.84 3.37 -2.64
C SER A 16 1.03 3.37 -4.15
N GLY A 17 -0.03 3.10 -4.91
CA GLY A 17 -0.01 3.12 -6.38
C GLY A 17 0.34 4.49 -6.93
N LEU A 18 -0.23 5.55 -6.36
CA LEU A 18 0.10 6.93 -6.75
C LEU A 18 1.58 7.24 -6.49
N SER A 19 2.11 6.84 -5.33
CA SER A 19 3.54 7.01 -5.02
C SER A 19 4.44 6.25 -6.00
N GLY A 20 4.05 5.01 -6.39
CA GLY A 20 4.78 4.24 -7.40
C GLY A 20 4.73 4.88 -8.80
N LEU A 21 3.63 5.55 -9.16
CA LEU A 21 3.56 6.32 -10.40
C LEU A 21 4.45 7.57 -10.36
N LEU A 22 4.44 8.30 -9.23
CA LEU A 22 5.29 9.46 -9.04
C LEU A 22 6.77 9.09 -9.10
N GLU A 23 7.14 7.91 -8.60
CA GLU A 23 8.49 7.38 -8.73
C GLU A 23 8.95 7.31 -10.19
N ILE A 24 8.10 6.74 -11.06
CA ILE A 24 8.41 6.60 -12.49
C ILE A 24 8.51 7.97 -13.15
N VAL A 25 7.62 8.90 -12.79
CA VAL A 25 7.57 10.24 -13.39
C VAL A 25 8.77 11.10 -12.98
N PHE A 26 9.17 11.05 -11.71
CA PHE A 26 10.21 11.94 -11.18
C PHE A 26 11.61 11.36 -11.16
N TYR A 27 11.74 10.06 -10.92
CA TYR A 27 13.05 9.43 -10.69
C TYR A 27 13.50 8.57 -11.87
N ASN A 28 12.57 7.95 -12.61
CA ASN A 28 12.79 7.22 -13.87
C ASN A 28 14.10 6.39 -13.96
N GLY A 29 14.54 5.82 -12.84
CA GLY A 29 15.75 5.02 -12.72
C GLY A 29 17.06 5.81 -12.82
N ILE A 30 17.90 5.41 -13.77
CA ILE A 30 19.28 5.93 -13.92
C ILE A 30 19.24 7.08 -14.92
N ASN A 31 19.77 8.24 -14.52
CA ASN A 31 19.84 9.39 -15.41
C ASN A 31 20.84 9.19 -16.56
N ALA A 32 20.88 10.10 -17.53
CA ALA A 32 21.79 10.03 -18.67
C ALA A 32 23.29 10.02 -18.26
N ASP A 33 23.60 10.50 -17.05
CA ASP A 33 24.94 10.53 -16.49
C ASP A 33 25.31 9.25 -15.71
N GLY A 34 24.43 8.25 -15.69
CA GLY A 34 24.66 6.98 -14.98
C GLY A 34 24.42 7.04 -13.47
N ILE A 35 23.81 8.12 -12.97
CA ILE A 35 23.57 8.34 -11.54
C ILE A 35 22.14 7.91 -11.20
N LEU A 36 22.02 7.03 -10.20
CA LEU A 36 20.74 6.67 -9.60
C LEU A 36 20.29 7.82 -8.68
N GLN A 37 19.14 8.41 -8.97
CA GLN A 37 18.58 9.45 -8.10
C GLN A 37 18.01 8.84 -6.82
N GLU A 38 18.20 9.54 -5.71
CA GLU A 38 17.76 9.10 -4.39
C GLU A 38 16.24 9.24 -4.26
N SER A 39 15.54 8.10 -4.34
CA SER A 39 14.09 8.06 -4.36
C SER A 39 13.48 8.09 -2.96
N PHE A 40 12.55 9.03 -2.77
CA PHE A 40 11.65 9.04 -1.62
C PHE A 40 10.36 8.24 -1.87
N PHE A 41 9.84 8.26 -3.09
CA PHE A 41 8.52 7.70 -3.39
C PHE A 41 8.51 6.17 -3.44
N LEU A 42 9.62 5.54 -3.82
CA LEU A 42 9.73 4.09 -3.89
C LEU A 42 9.65 3.45 -2.49
N PRO A 43 10.48 3.85 -1.49
CA PRO A 43 10.30 3.38 -0.11
C PRO A 43 8.90 3.65 0.45
N LEU A 44 8.34 4.84 0.18
CA LEU A 44 7.01 5.22 0.66
C LEU A 44 5.91 4.31 0.07
N SER A 45 5.98 4.03 -1.24
CA SER A 45 5.05 3.13 -1.92
C SER A 45 5.04 1.74 -1.30
N PHE A 46 6.22 1.19 -0.97
CA PHE A 46 6.36 -0.12 -0.33
C PHE A 46 5.78 -0.16 1.09
N ILE A 47 6.05 0.87 1.91
CA ILE A 47 5.52 0.94 3.28
C ILE A 47 3.99 1.00 3.25
N LEU A 48 3.42 1.85 2.38
CA LEU A 48 1.98 1.99 2.23
C LEU A 48 1.32 0.69 1.72
N ALA A 49 1.93 0.02 0.73
CA ALA A 49 1.45 -1.26 0.22
C ALA A 49 1.46 -2.33 1.32
N THR A 50 2.58 -2.44 2.05
CA THR A 50 2.74 -3.42 3.13
C THR A 50 1.68 -3.20 4.21
N LEU A 51 1.44 -1.94 4.61
CA LEU A 51 0.46 -1.59 5.62
C LEU A 51 -0.97 -1.89 5.14
N ALA A 52 -1.28 -1.63 3.87
CA ALA A 52 -2.57 -2.00 3.27
C ALA A 52 -2.81 -3.52 3.30
N VAL A 53 -1.79 -4.32 2.95
CA VAL A 53 -1.85 -5.79 2.95
C VAL A 53 -2.04 -6.33 4.37
N VAL A 54 -1.26 -5.84 5.34
CA VAL A 54 -1.38 -6.27 6.74
C VAL A 54 -2.78 -5.98 7.29
N LEU A 55 -3.30 -4.77 7.06
CA LEU A 55 -4.66 -4.40 7.49
C LEU A 55 -5.73 -5.26 6.80
N TYR A 56 -5.55 -5.58 5.53
CA TYR A 56 -6.47 -6.45 4.80
C TYR A 56 -6.50 -7.87 5.37
N ILE A 57 -5.34 -8.45 5.68
CA ILE A 57 -5.23 -9.77 6.32
C ILE A 57 -5.89 -9.75 7.71
N CYS A 58 -5.62 -8.73 8.53
CA CYS A 58 -6.27 -8.57 9.83
C CYS A 58 -7.79 -8.44 9.71
N SER A 59 -8.29 -7.75 8.68
CA SER A 59 -9.73 -7.64 8.38
C SER A 59 -10.37 -9.00 8.11
N ILE A 60 -9.69 -9.85 7.35
CA ILE A 60 -10.17 -11.20 7.03
C ILE A 60 -10.12 -12.09 8.28
N ALA A 61 -8.99 -12.07 9.00
CA ALA A 61 -8.81 -12.86 10.22
C ALA A 61 -9.86 -12.52 11.28
N THR A 62 -10.12 -11.23 11.53
CA THR A 62 -11.15 -10.79 12.50
C THR A 62 -12.55 -11.21 12.07
N LYS A 63 -12.89 -11.13 10.78
CA LYS A 63 -14.16 -11.66 10.26
C LYS A 63 -14.27 -13.17 10.47
N LEU A 64 -13.22 -13.92 10.18
CA LEU A 64 -13.20 -15.38 10.31
C LEU A 64 -13.38 -15.82 11.77
N ILE A 65 -12.66 -15.17 12.69
CA ILE A 65 -12.75 -15.42 14.14
C ILE A 65 -14.17 -15.09 14.64
N SER A 66 -14.73 -13.93 14.24
CA SER A 66 -16.07 -13.54 14.65
C SER A 66 -17.16 -14.49 14.12
N ALA A 67 -16.99 -15.05 12.92
CA ALA A 67 -17.90 -16.06 12.38
C ALA A 67 -17.84 -17.38 13.15
N LYS A 68 -16.64 -17.83 13.53
CA LYS A 68 -16.43 -19.02 14.37
C LYS A 68 -17.03 -18.90 15.78
N LEU A 69 -17.04 -17.70 16.35
CA LEU A 69 -17.50 -17.44 17.72
C LEU A 69 -19.04 -17.24 17.83
N LYS A 70 -19.72 -17.08 16.69
CA LYS A 70 -21.20 -16.99 16.61
C LYS A 70 -21.88 -18.34 16.35
N CYS A 71 -21.12 -19.41 16.13
CA CYS A 71 -21.61 -20.80 16.14
C CYS A 71 -21.55 -21.35 17.57
#